data_AF-A0A257UMP5-F1
#
_entry.id   AF-A0A257UMP5-F1
#
_cell.length_a   1.000
_cell.length_b   1.000
_cell.length_c   1.000
_cell.angle_alpha   90.00
_cell.angle_beta   90.00
_cell.angle_gamma   90.00
#
_symmetry.space_group_name_H-M   'P 1'
#
loop_
_entity.id
_entity.type
_entity.pdbx_description
1 polymer ?
#
loop_
_entity_poly.entity_id
_entity_poly.type
_entity_poly.pdbx_seq_one_letter_code
_entity_poly.pdbx_strand_id
1 'polypeptide(L)'
;MEKAQTDALDHPEVQQNGFLSHILGFIISLLTMGMGLLITLNHSLPYIEFIIAIAVLAFLALLAQVIFLFRLNLSSTQKWKSLSLVLVLPLFVLSIGLTGWMFHTCLSG
;
A
#
# COMPACT_ATOMS: atom_id res chain seq x y z
N MET A 1 16.58 3.08 -47.96
CA MET A 1 16.47 4.19 -46.97
C MET A 1 15.61 3.67 -45.84
N GLU A 2 16.30 3.24 -44.78
CA GLU A 2 15.76 2.58 -43.60
C GLU A 2 14.77 3.51 -42.90
N LYS A 3 13.52 3.07 -42.71
CA LYS A 3 12.50 3.85 -41.99
C LYS A 3 13.04 4.12 -40.61
N ALA A 4 13.28 5.41 -40.32
CA ALA A 4 13.64 5.92 -39.02
C ALA A 4 12.77 5.23 -37.96
N GLN A 5 13.46 4.42 -37.17
CA GLN A 5 13.09 3.88 -35.87
C GLN A 5 11.90 4.64 -35.30
N THR A 6 10.70 4.04 -35.35
CA THR A 6 9.54 4.50 -34.59
C THR A 6 9.99 4.66 -33.16
N ASP A 7 9.97 5.90 -32.70
CA ASP A 7 10.39 6.33 -31.39
C ASP A 7 9.61 5.52 -30.35
N ALA A 8 10.27 4.47 -29.82
CA ALA A 8 9.68 3.53 -28.86
C ALA A 8 9.32 4.22 -27.52
N LEU A 9 9.68 5.50 -27.36
CA LEU A 9 9.38 6.33 -26.20
C LEU A 9 8.12 7.19 -26.40
N ASP A 10 7.57 7.27 -27.62
CA ASP A 10 6.40 8.10 -27.93
C ASP A 10 5.06 7.33 -27.79
N HIS A 11 5.12 6.12 -27.22
CA HIS A 11 3.93 5.38 -26.85
C HIS A 11 3.27 6.05 -25.62
N PRO A 12 1.96 6.34 -25.64
CA PRO A 12 1.22 6.95 -24.53
C PRO A 12 1.28 6.13 -23.24
N GLU A 13 1.62 4.85 -23.36
CA GLU A 13 1.88 3.89 -22.29
C GLU A 13 3.14 4.24 -21.46
N VAL A 14 4.15 4.87 -22.09
CA VAL A 14 5.41 5.31 -21.45
C VAL A 14 5.23 6.66 -20.77
N GLN A 15 4.40 7.54 -21.32
CA GLN A 15 4.07 8.85 -20.72
C GLN A 15 3.05 8.76 -19.58
N GLN A 16 2.29 7.66 -19.48
CA GLN A 16 1.32 7.45 -18.40
C GLN A 16 1.94 7.12 -17.04
N ASN A 17 3.25 6.83 -16.98
CA ASN A 17 3.89 6.62 -15.71
C ASN A 17 4.26 7.97 -15.08
N GLY A 18 3.31 8.58 -14.36
CA GLY A 18 3.55 9.77 -13.56
C GLY A 18 4.63 9.51 -12.51
N PHE A 19 5.89 9.65 -12.90
CA PHE A 19 7.09 9.43 -12.08
C PHE A 19 7.01 10.20 -10.75
N LEU A 20 6.47 11.43 -10.81
CA LEU A 20 6.20 12.26 -9.65
C LEU A 20 5.21 11.64 -8.65
N SER A 21 4.18 10.94 -9.12
CA SER A 21 3.22 10.27 -8.25
C SER A 21 3.87 9.09 -7.52
N HIS A 22 4.71 8.32 -8.20
CA HIS A 22 5.44 7.22 -7.57
C HIS A 22 6.43 7.71 -6.51
N ILE A 23 7.15 8.78 -6.82
CA ILE A 23 8.06 9.41 -5.85
C ILE A 23 7.30 9.95 -4.65
N LEU A 24 6.17 10.65 -4.84
CA LEU A 24 5.37 11.16 -3.73
C LEU A 24 4.85 10.02 -2.84
N GLY A 25 4.36 8.93 -3.43
CA GLY A 25 3.94 7.74 -2.69
C GLY A 25 5.09 7.10 -1.91
N PHE A 26 6.25 7.00 -2.53
CA PHE A 26 7.46 6.49 -1.89
C PHE A 26 7.88 7.35 -0.69
N ILE A 27 7.92 8.68 -0.85
CA ILE A 27 8.27 9.60 0.23
C ILE A 27 7.26 9.54 1.37
N ILE A 28 5.96 9.49 1.08
CA ILE A 28 4.92 9.35 2.11
C ILE A 28 5.08 8.03 2.87
N SER A 29 5.33 6.92 2.16
CA SER A 29 5.57 5.62 2.80
C SER A 29 6.83 5.66 3.67
N LEU A 30 7.90 6.32 3.20
CA LEU A 30 9.15 6.47 3.94
C LEU A 30 8.94 7.29 5.23
N LEU A 31 8.23 8.41 5.15
CA LEU A 31 7.92 9.25 6.30
C LEU A 31 7.06 8.51 7.32
N THR A 32 6.04 7.79 6.85
CA THR A 32 5.15 7.02 7.72
C THR A 32 5.90 5.90 8.44
N MET A 33 6.80 5.20 7.74
CA MET A 33 7.70 4.21 8.31
C MET A 33 8.64 4.83 9.35
N GLY A 34 9.24 5.98 9.02
CA GLY A 34 10.14 6.72 9.91
C GLY A 34 9.44 7.17 11.20
N MET A 35 8.20 7.66 11.10
CA MET A 35 7.39 8.03 12.27
C MET A 35 7.11 6.81 13.17
N GLY A 36 6.80 5.64 12.58
CA GLY A 36 6.56 4.42 13.35
C GLY A 36 7.81 3.96 14.11
N LEU A 37 8.97 4.06 13.46
CA LEU A 37 10.25 3.76 14.09
C LEU A 37 10.54 4.73 15.25
N LEU A 38 10.35 6.04 15.05
CA LEU A 38 10.60 7.04 16.09
C LEU A 38 9.68 6.87 17.31
N ILE A 39 8.40 6.55 17.09
CA ILE A 39 7.45 6.26 18.17
C ILE A 39 7.90 5.02 18.96
N THR A 40 8.41 4.00 18.27
CA THR A 40 8.90 2.76 18.88
C THR A 40 10.20 2.95 19.67
N LEU A 41 11.14 3.72 19.13
CA LEU A 41 12.44 3.97 19.77
C LEU A 41 12.33 4.84 21.01
N ASN A 42 11.47 5.86 21.00
CA ASN A 42 11.36 6.78 22.13
C ASN A 42 10.71 6.14 23.36
N HIS A 43 9.97 5.03 23.19
CA HIS A 43 9.30 4.28 24.27
C HIS A 43 8.55 5.18 25.28
N SER A 44 8.11 6.37 24.84
CA SER A 44 7.63 7.42 25.73
C SER A 44 6.13 7.35 25.94
N LEU A 45 5.46 6.39 25.31
CA LEU A 45 4.01 6.23 25.34
C LEU A 45 3.62 5.00 26.18
N PRO A 46 2.56 5.10 26.98
CA PRO A 46 1.99 3.95 27.67
C PRO A 46 1.44 2.93 26.65
N TYR A 47 1.43 1.64 27.03
CA TYR A 47 1.17 0.49 26.16
C TYR A 47 -0.07 0.64 25.25
N ILE A 48 -1.20 1.10 25.79
CA ILE A 48 -2.44 1.26 25.01
C ILE A 48 -2.31 2.37 23.97
N GLU A 49 -1.77 3.53 24.35
CA GLU A 49 -1.57 4.65 23.42
C GLU A 49 -0.58 4.31 22.33
N PHE A 50 0.47 3.55 22.67
CA PHE A 50 1.45 3.04 21.72
C PHE A 50 0.80 2.16 20.65
N ILE A 51 -0.03 1.20 21.06
CA ILE A 51 -0.74 0.31 20.12
C ILE A 51 -1.67 1.10 19.21
N ILE A 52 -2.44 2.04 19.77
CA ILE A 52 -3.37 2.87 18.98
C ILE A 52 -2.59 3.72 17.97
N ALA A 53 -1.52 4.39 18.40
CA ALA A 53 -0.71 5.24 17.54
C ALA A 53 -0.12 4.46 16.36
N ILE A 54 0.45 3.27 16.62
CA ILE A 54 1.01 2.42 15.56
C ILE A 54 -0.08 1.86 14.65
N ALA A 55 -1.23 1.44 15.19
CA ALA A 55 -2.33 0.93 14.38
C ALA A 55 -2.88 1.99 13.41
N VAL A 56 -3.08 3.23 13.90
CA VAL A 56 -3.51 4.36 13.07
C VAL A 56 -2.46 4.67 11.99
N LEU A 57 -1.18 4.68 12.37
CA LEU A 57 -0.10 4.98 11.45
C LEU A 57 0.05 3.88 10.37
N ALA A 58 -0.08 2.62 10.75
CA ALA A 58 -0.07 1.49 9.83
C ALA A 58 -1.26 1.54 8.86
N PHE A 59 -2.46 1.88 9.35
CA PHE A 59 -3.62 2.06 8.51
C PHE A 59 -3.43 3.20 7.50
N LEU A 60 -2.88 4.34 7.94
CA LEU A 60 -2.58 5.48 7.08
C LEU A 60 -1.51 5.14 6.02
N ALA A 61 -0.49 4.36 6.39
CA ALA A 61 0.52 3.84 5.47
C ALA A 61 -0.11 2.97 4.37
N LEU A 62 -1.01 2.06 4.76
CA LEU A 62 -1.72 1.22 3.81
C LEU A 62 -2.59 2.04 2.86
N LEU A 63 -3.33 3.03 3.36
CA LEU A 63 -4.11 3.94 2.52
C LEU A 63 -3.23 4.71 1.54
N ALA A 64 -2.10 5.25 2.00
CA ALA A 64 -1.16 5.95 1.14
C ALA A 64 -0.61 5.04 0.03
N GLN A 65 -0.26 3.80 0.35
CA GLN A 65 0.19 2.80 -0.63
C GLN A 65 -0.90 2.43 -1.62
N VAL A 66 -2.14 2.20 -1.16
CA VAL A 66 -3.28 1.91 -2.05
C VAL A 66 -3.58 3.10 -2.97
N ILE A 67 -3.48 4.33 -2.49
CA ILE A 67 -3.81 5.52 -3.29
C ILE A 67 -2.69 5.92 -4.25
N PHE A 68 -1.42 5.89 -3.81
CA PHE A 68 -0.29 6.34 -4.62
C PHE A 68 0.35 5.23 -5.45
N LEU A 69 0.51 4.04 -4.88
CA LEU A 69 1.15 2.90 -5.54
C LEU A 69 0.14 2.11 -6.37
N PHE A 70 -1.07 1.94 -5.84
CA PHE A 70 -2.17 1.31 -6.55
C PHE A 70 -3.01 2.32 -7.33
N ARG A 71 -2.54 3.59 -7.45
CA ARG A 71 -3.26 4.70 -8.10
C ARG A 71 -3.86 4.15 -9.37
N LEU A 72 -5.17 3.97 -9.24
CA LEU A 72 -6.01 3.20 -10.11
C LEU A 72 -5.68 3.71 -11.50
N ASN A 73 -5.15 2.83 -12.34
CA ASN A 73 -5.05 3.06 -13.77
C ASN A 73 -6.52 3.07 -14.27
N LEU A 74 -7.25 4.11 -13.88
CA LEU A 74 -8.59 4.51 -14.30
C LEU A 74 -8.58 4.95 -15.76
N SER A 75 -7.48 4.72 -16.48
CA SER A 75 -7.58 4.47 -17.90
C SER A 75 -8.57 3.31 -18.09
N SER A 76 -9.60 3.55 -18.90
CA SER A 76 -10.78 2.70 -19.13
C SER A 76 -10.51 1.18 -19.26
N THR A 77 -9.26 0.81 -19.56
CA THR A 77 -8.72 -0.54 -19.78
C THR A 77 -8.48 -1.39 -18.52
N GLN A 78 -8.27 -0.84 -17.30
CA GLN A 78 -7.84 -1.66 -16.12
C GLN A 78 -8.84 -1.80 -14.96
N LYS A 79 -10.16 -1.69 -15.22
CA LYS A 79 -11.22 -1.90 -14.20
C LYS A 79 -11.09 -3.23 -13.43
N TRP A 80 -10.59 -4.28 -14.11
CA TRP A 80 -10.36 -5.59 -13.52
C TRP A 80 -9.30 -5.61 -12.41
N LYS A 81 -8.27 -4.75 -12.47
CA LYS A 81 -7.22 -4.68 -11.43
C LYS A 81 -7.75 -4.11 -10.12
N SER A 82 -8.63 -3.12 -10.20
CA SER A 82 -9.32 -2.58 -9.01
C SER A 82 -10.29 -3.60 -8.42
N LEU A 83 -11.02 -4.34 -9.26
CA LEU A 83 -11.90 -5.41 -8.79
C LEU A 83 -11.12 -6.51 -8.08
N SER A 84 -9.97 -6.93 -8.61
CA SER A 84 -9.10 -7.91 -7.96
C SER A 84 -8.60 -7.41 -6.59
N LEU A 85 -8.23 -6.15 -6.45
CA LEU A 85 -7.82 -5.58 -5.16
C LEU A 85 -8.98 -5.62 -4.15
N VAL A 86 -10.18 -5.21 -4.57
CA VAL A 86 -11.38 -5.22 -3.73
C VAL A 86 -11.78 -6.63 -3.30
N LEU A 87 -11.52 -7.65 -4.12
CA LEU A 87 -11.76 -9.05 -3.76
C LEU A 87 -10.70 -9.63 -2.82
N VAL A 88 -9.44 -9.20 -2.98
CA VAL A 88 -8.30 -9.67 -2.16
C VAL A 88 -8.33 -9.07 -0.77
N LEU A 89 -8.70 -7.79 -0.62
CA LEU A 89 -8.77 -7.11 0.68
C LEU A 89 -9.58 -7.86 1.76
N PRO A 90 -10.85 -8.22 1.52
CA PRO A 90 -11.64 -8.96 2.51
C PRO A 90 -11.08 -10.36 2.73
N LEU A 91 -10.56 -11.02 1.69
CA LEU A 91 -9.95 -12.33 1.83
C LEU A 91 -8.68 -12.29 2.71
N PHE A 92 -7.88 -11.23 2.57
CA PHE A 92 -6.69 -10.98 3.38
C PHE A 92 -7.04 -10.72 4.85
N VAL A 93 -8.03 -9.86 5.10
CA VAL A 93 -8.53 -9.56 6.45
C VAL A 93 -9.08 -10.83 7.11
N LEU A 94 -9.91 -11.59 6.39
CA LEU A 94 -10.43 -12.86 6.88
C LEU A 94 -9.31 -13.84 7.16
N SER A 95 -8.35 -14.01 6.25
CA SER A 95 -7.24 -14.96 6.44
C SER A 95 -6.42 -14.68 7.70
N ILE A 96 -6.00 -13.43 7.93
CA ILE A 96 -5.23 -13.05 9.12
C ILE A 96 -6.09 -13.14 10.38
N GLY A 97 -7.32 -12.62 10.32
CA GLY A 97 -8.25 -12.64 11.44
C GLY A 97 -8.62 -14.05 11.89
N LEU A 98 -8.96 -14.93 10.94
CA LEU A 98 -9.31 -16.33 11.21
C LEU A 98 -8.11 -17.11 11.73
N THR A 99 -6.92 -16.89 11.17
CA THR A 99 -5.69 -17.57 11.62
C THR A 99 -5.36 -17.15 13.06
N GLY A 100 -5.42 -15.85 13.35
CA GLY A 100 -5.24 -15.35 14.72
C GLY A 100 -6.29 -15.90 15.69
N TRP A 101 -7.56 -15.92 15.28
CA TRP A 101 -8.64 -16.51 16.08
C TRP A 101 -8.41 -17.99 16.33
N MET A 102 -8.09 -18.77 15.29
CA MET A 102 -7.85 -20.21 15.39
C MET A 102 -6.72 -20.49 16.37
N PHE A 103 -5.60 -19.77 16.27
CA PHE A 103 -4.49 -19.90 17.20
C PHE A 103 -4.88 -19.49 18.62
N HIS A 104 -5.64 -18.41 18.80
CA HIS A 104 -6.11 -18.02 20.13
C HIS A 104 -7.01 -19.12 20.75
N THR A 105 -7.98 -19.64 20.01
CA THR A 105 -8.88 -20.69 20.49
C THR A 105 -8.22 -22.05 20.71
N CYS A 106 -7.19 -22.39 19.92
CA CYS A 106 -6.48 -23.66 20.03
C CYS A 106 -5.37 -23.62 21.10
N LEU A 107 -4.77 -22.46 21.33
CA LEU A 107 -3.73 -22.26 22.34
C LEU A 107 -4.29 -21.98 23.75
N SER A 108 -5.52 -21.45 23.86
CA SER A 108 -6.17 -21.17 25.16
C SER A 108 -7.12 -22.28 25.66
N GLY A 109 -7.16 -23.43 24.99
CA GLY A 109 -7.98 -24.60 25.33
C GLY A 109 -7.17 -25.73 25.94
#